data_AF-A0A8J3HMV9-F1
#
_entry.id   AF-A0A8J3HMV9-F1
#
_cell.length_a   1.000
_cell.length_b   1.000
_cell.length_c   1.000
_cell.angle_alpha   90.00
_cell.angle_beta   90.00
_cell.angle_gamma   90.00
#
_symmetry.space_group_name_H-M   'P 1'
#
loop_
_entity.id
_entity.type
_entity.pdbx_description
1 polymer ?
#
loop_
_entity_poly.entity_id
_entity_poly.type
_entity_poly.pdbx_seq_one_letter_code
_entity_poly.pdbx_strand_id
1 'polypeptide(L)' 'MPALFSPDSLVVTTALELLDTHRPLSYDDESCAACGQQSPCDAALNARQIELATDFSVRYSV' A
#
# COMPACT_ATOMS: atom_id res chain seq x y z
N MET A 1 17.47 11.26 -3.42
CA MET A 1 16.07 11.74 -3.21
C MET A 1 15.77 11.82 -1.71
N PRO A 2 14.78 12.59 -1.21
CA PRO A 2 14.44 12.48 0.21
C PRO A 2 14.05 11.03 0.49
N ALA A 3 14.47 10.49 1.65
CA ALA A 3 14.30 9.10 2.07
C ALA A 3 12.83 8.63 2.21
N LEU A 4 11.87 9.38 1.66
CA LEU A 4 10.42 9.15 1.71
C LEU A 4 9.99 7.82 1.06
N PHE A 5 10.71 7.33 0.06
CA PHE A 5 10.42 6.02 -0.58
C PHE A 5 11.50 4.97 -0.33
N SER A 6 12.32 5.18 0.71
CA SER A 6 13.17 4.12 1.24
C SER A 6 12.29 3.03 1.89
N PRO A 7 12.64 1.73 1.83
CA PRO A 7 11.90 0.66 2.49
C PRO A 7 11.61 0.93 3.97
N ASP A 8 12.56 1.57 4.66
CA ASP A 8 12.48 1.87 6.10
C ASP A 8 11.83 3.23 6.39
N SER A 9 11.28 3.91 5.38
CA SER A 9 10.62 5.19 5.60
C SER A 9 9.28 5.00 6.32
N LEU A 10 8.90 5.98 7.12
CA LEU A 10 7.59 6.00 7.76
C LEU A 10 6.45 5.95 6.72
N VAL A 11 6.65 6.56 5.54
CA VAL A 11 5.66 6.59 4.46
C VAL A 11 5.44 5.18 3.89
N VAL A 12 6.52 4.43 3.64
CA VAL A 12 6.44 3.06 3.13
C VAL A 12 5.85 2.12 4.19
N THR A 13 6.32 2.22 5.42
CA THR A 13 5.81 1.40 6.53
C THR A 13 4.31 1.62 6.73
N THR A 14 3.87 2.89 6.72
CA THR A 14 2.44 3.24 6.82
C THR A 14 1.63 2.69 5.62
N ALA A 15 2.19 2.74 4.41
CA ALA A 15 1.52 2.18 3.23
C ALA A 15 1.33 0.65 3.34
N LEU A 16 2.34 -0.08 3.84
CA LEU A 16 2.23 -1.51 4.07
C LEU A 16 1.17 -1.85 5.13
N GLU A 17 1.13 -1.09 6.23
CA GLU A 17 0.09 -1.25 7.27
C GLU A 17 -1.32 -0.96 6.72
N LEU A 18 -1.46 0.04 5.85
CA LEU A 18 -2.73 0.34 5.18
C LEU A 18 -3.14 -0.78 4.23
N LEU A 19 -2.21 -1.37 3.47
CA LEU A 19 -2.51 -2.51 2.60
C LEU A 19 -3.02 -3.72 3.40
N ASP A 20 -2.40 -4.02 4.54
CA ASP A 20 -2.83 -5.12 5.39
C ASP A 20 -4.19 -4.83 6.05
N THR A 21 -4.38 -3.62 6.56
CA THR A 21 -5.64 -3.19 7.19
C THR A 21 -6.80 -3.23 6.20
N HIS A 22 -6.57 -2.78 4.96
CA HIS A 22 -7.62 -2.66 3.94
C HIS A 22 -7.76 -3.89 3.05
N ARG A 23 -7.11 -5.00 3.38
CA ARG A 23 -7.31 -6.25 2.63
C ARG A 23 -8.73 -6.80 2.83
N PRO A 24 -9.33 -7.41 1.80
CA PRO A 24 -10.58 -8.16 1.98
C PRO A 24 -10.36 -9.38 2.88
N LEU A 25 -11.41 -9.88 3.56
CA LEU A 25 -11.27 -11.05 4.45
C LEU A 25 -11.08 -12.35 3.66
N SER A 26 -11.67 -12.40 2.47
CA SER A 26 -11.51 -13.48 1.49
C SER A 26 -11.16 -12.91 0.10
N TYR A 27 -10.60 -13.74 -0.77
CA TYR A 27 -10.32 -13.34 -2.16
C TYR A 27 -11.60 -13.04 -2.96
N ASP A 28 -12.74 -13.59 -2.54
CA ASP A 28 -14.03 -13.43 -3.20
C ASP A 28 -14.84 -12.26 -2.63
N ASP A 29 -14.37 -11.62 -1.54
CA ASP A 29 -15.09 -10.48 -0.96
C ASP A 29 -14.95 -9.26 -1.86
N GLU A 30 -16.09 -8.79 -2.35
CA GLU A 30 -16.18 -7.58 -3.17
C GLU A 30 -16.00 -6.30 -2.35
N SER A 31 -15.87 -6.39 -1.03
CA SER A 31 -15.78 -5.24 -0.11
C SER A 31 -14.55 -5.32 0.80
N CYS A 32 -13.97 -4.16 1.07
CA CYS A 32 -12.88 -3.98 2.02
C CYS A 32 -13.39 -4.19 3.46
N ALA A 33 -12.67 -5.00 4.24
CA ALA A 33 -13.04 -5.31 5.61
C ALA A 33 -13.00 -4.10 6.55
N ALA A 34 -12.10 -3.14 6.29
CA ALA A 34 -11.88 -1.98 7.16
C ALA A 34 -12.83 -0.82 6.91
N CYS A 35 -13.16 -0.52 5.64
CA CYS A 35 -13.96 0.66 5.28
C CYS A 35 -15.30 0.34 4.62
N GLY A 36 -15.56 -0.92 4.27
CA GLY A 36 -16.82 -1.35 3.63
C GLY A 36 -17.00 -0.88 2.19
N GLN A 37 -16.02 -0.18 1.60
CA GLN A 37 -16.03 0.18 0.19
C GLN A 37 -15.73 -1.03 -0.69
N GLN A 38 -16.01 -0.91 -1.99
CA GLN A 38 -15.63 -1.93 -2.96
C GLN A 38 -14.12 -2.22 -2.91
N SER A 39 -13.75 -3.50 -2.93
CA SER A 39 -12.35 -3.94 -2.92
C SER A 39 -11.78 -4.00 -4.35
N PRO A 40 -10.56 -3.51 -4.60
CA PRO A 40 -9.70 -2.76 -3.67
C PRO A 40 -10.21 -1.32 -3.48
N CYS A 41 -10.26 -0.86 -2.23
CA CYS A 41 -10.70 0.51 -1.92
C CYS A 41 -9.61 1.55 -2.19
N ASP A 42 -9.99 2.84 -2.24
CA ASP A 42 -9.07 3.94 -2.55
C ASP A 42 -7.84 3.99 -1.64
N ALA A 43 -8.01 3.70 -0.34
CA ALA A 43 -6.90 3.64 0.62
C ALA A 43 -5.87 2.56 0.23
N ALA A 44 -6.34 1.36 -0.14
CA ALA A 44 -5.48 0.26 -0.57
C ALA A 44 -4.83 0.57 -1.93
N LEU A 45 -5.55 1.20 -2.86
CA LEU A 45 -5.00 1.61 -4.16
C LEU A 45 -3.88 2.64 -4.00
N ASN A 46 -4.07 3.66 -3.17
CA ASN A 46 -3.04 4.67 -2.91
C ASN A 46 -1.81 4.08 -2.20
N ALA A 47 -2.02 3.20 -1.21
CA ALA A 47 -0.94 2.51 -0.53
C ALA A 47 -0.14 1.59 -1.48
N ARG A 48 -0.81 0.91 -2.42
CA ARG A 48 -0.18 0.11 -3.47
C ARG A 48 0.74 0.94 -4.37
N GLN A 49 0.38 2.19 -4.68
CA GLN A 49 1.23 3.07 -5.49
C GLN A 49 2.54 3.41 -4.77
N ILE A 50 2.51 3.57 -3.45
CA ILE A 50 3.70 3.83 -2.63
C ILE A 50 4.61 2.59 -2.57
N GLU A 51 4.02 1.40 -2.39
CA GLU A 51 4.75 0.12 -2.44
C GLU A 51 5.48 -0.05 -3.79
N LEU A 52 4.79 0.19 -4.91
CA LEU A 52 5.36 0.10 -6.25
C LEU A 52 6.46 1.15 -6.49
N ALA A 53 6.29 2.38 -6.01
CA ALA A 53 7.31 3.42 -6.11
C ALA A 53 8.57 3.07 -5.30
N THR A 54 8.40 2.37 -4.17
CA THR A 54 9.50 1.87 -3.34
C THR A 54 10.27 0.76 -4.07
N ASP A 55 9.58 -0.26 -4.60
CA ASP A 55 10.22 -1.34 -5.37
C ASP A 55 10.98 -0.78 -6.58
N PHE A 56 10.42 0.24 -7.25
CA PHE A 56 11.12 0.98 -8.29
C PHE A 56 12.38 1.70 -7.76
N SER A 57 12.27 2.47 -6.67
CA SER A 57 13.42 3.19 -6.09
C SER A 57 14.55 2.23 -5.66
N VAL A 58 14.20 1.10 -5.04
CA VAL A 58 15.17 0.07 -4.65
C VAL A 58 15.86 -0.54 -5.87
N ARG A 59 15.10 -0.93 -6.90
CA ARG A 59 15.65 -1.57 -8.11
C ARG A 59 16.52 -0.63 -8.93
N TYR A 60 16.22 0.66 -8.95
CA TYR A 60 16.90 1.64 -9.81
C TYR A 60 17.87 2.56 -9.07
N SER A 61 18.03 2.41 -7.75
CA SER A 61 19.04 3.11 -6.92
C SER A 61 19.22 4.60 -7.27
N VAL A 62 18.11 5.35 -7.27
CA VAL A 62 18.02 6.81 -7.48
C VAL A 62 17.70 7.59 -6.21
#